data_AF-A0A8T3P788-F1
#
_entry.id   AF-A0A8T3P788-F1
#
_cell.length_a   1.000
_cell.length_b   1.000
_cell.length_c   1.000
_cell.angle_alpha   90.00
_cell.angle_beta   90.00
_cell.angle_gamma   90.00
#
_symmetry.space_group_name_H-M   'P 1'
#
loop_
_entity.id
_entity.type
_entity.pdbx_description
1 polymer ?
#
loop_
_entity_poly.entity_id
_entity_poly.type
_entity_poly.pdbx_seq_one_letter_code
_entity_poly.pdbx_strand_id
1 'polypeptide(L)'
;MRDDLTAGGGHHVRYLAAADVELCLPPLDVQLELAEQALRALAQGGAEMPPKVGVHPRPGALLHAMPAWLRGQDLVGLKWVSAFPSNNARGIPAINGLIVLNDADTGMPVAIIDAARITAVRTAAVT
;
A
#
# COMPACT_ATOMS: atom_id res chain seq x y z
N MET A 1 0.58 17.56 8.06
CA MET A 1 -0.72 17.77 7.40
C MET A 1 -0.74 19.17 6.79
N ARG A 2 -0.68 19.28 5.46
CA ARG A 2 -0.94 20.57 4.78
C ARG A 2 -2.43 20.60 4.46
N ASP A 3 -3.16 21.40 5.21
CA ASP A 3 -4.57 21.68 4.96
C ASP A 3 -4.66 22.81 3.94
N ASP A 4 -4.72 22.44 2.66
CA ASP A 4 -5.05 23.38 1.60
C ASP A 4 -6.58 23.50 1.55
N LEU A 5 -7.11 24.43 2.36
CA LEU A 5 -8.51 24.85 2.35
C LEU A 5 -8.84 25.49 0.99
N THR A 6 -9.51 24.75 0.11
CA THR A 6 -10.35 25.35 -0.93
C THR A 6 -11.79 24.91 -0.75
N ALA A 7 -12.65 25.89 -0.51
CA ALA A 7 -14.08 25.75 -0.47
C ALA A 7 -14.61 25.33 -1.85
N GLY A 8 -15.17 24.12 -1.92
CA GLY A 8 -15.85 23.57 -3.09
C GLY A 8 -16.10 22.10 -2.84
N GLY A 9 -17.30 21.59 -3.15
CA GLY A 9 -17.68 20.17 -2.98
C GLY A 9 -16.94 19.20 -3.91
N GLY A 10 -15.64 19.38 -4.09
CA GLY A 10 -14.76 18.53 -4.87
C GLY A 10 -14.28 17.33 -4.06
N HIS A 11 -14.22 16.19 -4.72
CA HIS A 11 -13.65 14.97 -4.16
C HIS A 11 -12.13 15.18 -3.89
N HIS A 12 -11.73 15.05 -2.62
CA HIS A 12 -10.37 15.33 -2.17
C HIS A 12 -9.59 14.03 -1.90
N VAL A 13 -8.48 13.81 -2.61
CA VAL A 13 -7.58 12.68 -2.40
C VAL A 13 -6.52 13.06 -1.37
N ARG A 14 -6.38 12.28 -0.30
CA ARG A 14 -5.32 12.51 0.71
C ARG A 14 -3.98 11.97 0.21
N TYR A 15 -2.92 12.75 0.37
CA TYR A 15 -1.55 12.27 0.12
C TYR A 15 -0.82 12.09 1.45
N LEU A 16 -0.36 10.86 1.73
CA LEU A 16 0.44 10.54 2.91
C LEU A 16 1.88 10.27 2.46
N ALA A 17 2.78 11.18 2.82
CA ALA A 17 4.21 10.99 2.57
C ALA A 17 4.80 9.97 3.56
N ALA A 18 6.02 9.51 3.29
CA ALA A 18 6.72 8.54 4.15
C ALA A 18 6.76 8.97 5.64
N ALA A 19 6.93 10.26 5.92
CA ALA A 19 6.92 10.79 7.28
C ALA A 19 5.54 10.67 7.95
N ASP A 20 4.45 10.93 7.21
CA ASP A 20 3.09 10.76 7.73
C ASP A 20 2.79 9.29 7.99
N VAL A 21 3.28 8.39 7.13
CA VAL A 21 3.14 6.94 7.33
C VAL A 21 3.85 6.48 8.59
N GLU A 22 5.09 6.93 8.83
CA GLU A 22 5.83 6.56 10.04
C GLU A 22 5.11 7.01 11.32
N LEU A 23 4.51 8.21 11.31
CA LEU A 23 3.75 8.74 12.44
C LEU A 23 2.43 7.98 12.68
N CYS A 24 1.85 7.41 11.64
CA CYS A 24 0.58 6.70 11.70
C CYS A 24 0.73 5.18 11.87
N LEU A 25 1.94 4.64 11.89
CA LEU A 25 2.14 3.21 12.09
C LEU A 25 1.66 2.79 13.48
N PRO A 26 0.83 1.72 13.58
CA PRO A 26 0.40 1.24 14.87
C PRO A 26 1.55 0.53 15.60
N PRO A 27 1.43 0.28 16.91
CA PRO A 27 2.38 -0.54 17.67
C PRO A 27 2.57 -1.95 17.06
N LEU A 28 3.72 -2.60 17.35
CA LEU A 28 4.13 -3.85 16.70
C LEU A 28 3.12 -4.99 16.87
N ASP A 29 2.57 -5.16 18.07
CA ASP A 29 1.51 -6.13 18.37
C ASP A 29 0.29 -5.94 17.46
N VAL A 30 -0.17 -4.70 17.31
CA VAL A 30 -1.27 -4.37 16.39
C VAL A 30 -0.90 -4.64 14.93
N GLN A 31 0.34 -4.38 14.52
CA GLN A 31 0.80 -4.73 13.15
C GLN A 31 0.73 -6.24 12.89
N LEU A 32 1.13 -7.06 13.86
CA LEU A 32 1.07 -8.52 13.77
C LEU A 32 -0.38 -9.02 13.73
N GLU A 33 -1.23 -8.48 14.59
CA GLU A 33 -2.67 -8.80 14.61
C GLU A 33 -3.34 -8.49 13.27
N LEU A 34 -3.07 -7.31 12.70
CA LEU A 34 -3.61 -6.92 11.39
C LEU A 34 -3.12 -7.84 10.26
N ALA A 35 -1.84 -8.24 10.29
CA ALA A 35 -1.30 -9.19 9.32
C ALA A 35 -1.97 -10.57 9.43
N GLU A 36 -2.16 -11.07 10.65
CA GLU A 36 -2.85 -12.32 10.92
C GLU A 36 -4.30 -12.28 10.44
N GLN A 37 -5.05 -11.21 10.77
CA GLN A 37 -6.43 -11.02 10.35
C GLN A 37 -6.57 -11.03 8.83
N ALA A 38 -5.68 -10.31 8.12
CA ALA A 38 -5.68 -10.27 6.66
C ALA A 38 -5.40 -11.67 6.05
N LEU A 39 -4.45 -12.41 6.60
CA LEU A 39 -4.12 -13.77 6.14
C LEU A 39 -5.27 -14.75 6.42
N ARG A 40 -5.89 -14.69 7.60
CA ARG A 40 -7.06 -15.51 7.96
C ARG A 40 -8.23 -15.24 7.02
N ALA A 41 -8.53 -13.97 6.78
CA ALA A 41 -9.60 -13.60 5.86
C ALA A 41 -9.32 -14.10 4.44
N LEU A 42 -8.10 -13.97 3.94
CA LEU A 42 -7.72 -14.53 2.64
C LEU A 42 -7.93 -16.06 2.59
N ALA A 43 -7.47 -16.78 3.61
CA ALA A 43 -7.61 -18.24 3.68
C ALA A 43 -9.08 -18.70 3.72
N GLN A 44 -9.98 -17.86 4.25
CA GLN A 44 -11.41 -18.15 4.38
C GLN A 44 -12.24 -17.63 3.20
N GLY A 45 -11.62 -17.12 2.14
CA GLY A 45 -12.33 -16.51 1.02
C GLY A 45 -12.94 -15.14 1.34
N GLY A 46 -12.57 -14.53 2.47
CA GLY A 46 -12.94 -13.19 2.89
C GLY A 46 -12.12 -12.08 2.24
N ALA A 47 -11.20 -12.39 1.33
CA ALA A 47 -10.46 -11.38 0.56
C ALA A 47 -10.39 -11.74 -0.92
N GLU A 48 -10.34 -10.72 -1.77
CA GLU A 48 -9.98 -10.83 -3.18
C GLU A 48 -8.56 -10.34 -3.35
N MET A 49 -7.68 -11.20 -3.87
CA MET A 49 -6.28 -10.88 -4.11
C MET A 49 -5.81 -11.64 -5.36
N PRO A 50 -5.96 -11.04 -6.56
CA PRO A 50 -5.50 -11.69 -7.79
C PRO A 50 -3.96 -11.80 -7.82
N PRO A 51 -3.41 -12.62 -8.74
CA PRO A 51 -1.98 -12.68 -8.99
C PRO A 51 -1.40 -11.30 -9.33
N LYS A 52 -0.15 -11.07 -8.92
CA LYS A 52 0.55 -9.82 -9.20
C LYS A 52 0.74 -9.65 -10.71
N VAL A 53 0.31 -8.52 -11.26
CA VAL A 53 0.57 -8.15 -12.65
C VAL A 53 1.81 -7.28 -12.70
N GLY A 54 2.71 -7.51 -13.66
CA GLY A 54 4.04 -6.92 -13.60
C GLY A 54 4.75 -6.68 -14.91
N VAL A 55 5.71 -5.74 -14.89
CA VAL A 55 6.65 -5.46 -15.98
C VAL A 55 8.09 -5.49 -15.46
N HIS A 56 9.02 -5.86 -16.34
CA HIS A 56 10.44 -6.07 -16.00
C HIS A 56 11.32 -5.22 -16.93
N PRO A 57 11.44 -3.90 -16.68
CA PRO A 57 12.05 -2.99 -17.64
C PRO A 57 13.57 -3.16 -17.77
N ARG A 58 14.22 -3.82 -16.80
CA ARG A 58 15.67 -4.07 -16.78
C ARG A 58 15.97 -5.43 -16.14
N PRO A 59 17.14 -6.03 -16.40
CA PRO A 59 17.56 -7.27 -15.72
C PRO A 59 17.51 -7.12 -14.20
N GLY A 60 16.81 -8.04 -13.53
CA GLY A 60 16.65 -8.03 -12.07
C GLY A 60 15.76 -6.93 -11.50
N ALA A 61 15.13 -6.10 -12.35
CA ALA A 61 14.19 -5.06 -11.93
C ALA A 61 12.75 -5.46 -12.23
N LEU A 62 11.83 -5.09 -11.33
CA LEU A 62 10.40 -5.34 -11.47
C LEU A 62 9.58 -4.13 -11.06
N LEU A 63 8.39 -4.02 -11.63
CA LEU A 63 7.29 -3.20 -11.14
C LEU A 63 6.01 -4.03 -11.14
N HIS A 64 5.37 -4.18 -9.99
CA HIS A 64 4.20 -5.02 -9.80
C HIS A 64 3.00 -4.22 -9.27
N ALA A 65 1.85 -4.44 -9.89
CA ALA A 65 0.53 -4.09 -9.38
C ALA A 65 0.03 -5.23 -8.49
N MET A 66 -0.37 -4.87 -7.27
CA MET A 66 -0.90 -5.79 -6.27
C MET A 66 -2.23 -5.25 -5.74
N PRO A 67 -3.34 -5.37 -6.51
CA PRO A 67 -4.65 -4.99 -6.02
C PRO A 67 -5.15 -6.02 -5.01
N ALA A 68 -5.90 -5.56 -4.01
CA ALA A 68 -6.57 -6.42 -3.05
C ALA A 68 -7.80 -5.71 -2.46
N TRP A 69 -8.80 -6.52 -2.09
CA TRP A 69 -9.97 -6.08 -1.33
C TRP A 69 -10.25 -7.06 -0.20
N LEU A 70 -10.41 -6.54 1.02
CA LEU A 70 -10.88 -7.32 2.16
C LEU A 70 -12.40 -7.17 2.23
N ARG A 71 -13.15 -8.27 2.06
CA ARG A 71 -14.62 -8.23 1.99
C ARG A 71 -15.20 -7.70 3.29
N GLY A 72 -16.23 -6.88 3.17
CA GLY A 72 -16.87 -6.23 4.33
C GLY A 72 -16.09 -5.03 4.88
N GLN A 73 -15.03 -4.59 4.20
CA GLN A 73 -14.38 -3.30 4.45
C GLN A 73 -14.79 -2.30 3.36
N ASP A 74 -14.88 -1.03 3.77
CA ASP A 74 -15.29 0.10 2.92
C ASP A 74 -14.17 0.56 1.96
N LEU A 75 -13.01 -0.09 1.99
CA LEU A 75 -11.82 0.28 1.21
C LEU A 75 -11.30 -0.86 0.35
N VAL A 76 -11.04 -0.56 -0.92
CA VAL A 76 -10.28 -1.40 -1.86
C VAL A 76 -8.99 -0.69 -2.24
N GLY A 77 -7.90 -1.43 -2.45
CA GLY A 77 -6.61 -0.82 -2.67
C GLY A 77 -5.73 -1.51 -3.70
N LEU A 78 -4.75 -0.75 -4.19
CA LEU A 78 -3.68 -1.20 -5.06
C LEU A 78 -2.35 -0.77 -4.48
N LYS A 79 -1.44 -1.72 -4.30
CA LYS A 79 -0.01 -1.39 -4.17
C LYS A 79 0.67 -1.46 -5.53
N TRP A 80 1.25 -0.35 -5.96
CA TRP A 80 2.19 -0.28 -7.08
C TRP A 80 3.60 -0.22 -6.52
N VAL A 81 4.36 -1.31 -6.66
CA VAL A 81 5.70 -1.45 -6.05
C VAL A 81 6.75 -1.71 -7.12
N SER A 82 7.90 -1.09 -7.00
CA SER A 82 9.10 -1.37 -7.78
C SER A 82 10.20 -1.98 -6.92
N ALA A 83 10.96 -2.92 -7.48
CA ALA A 83 12.20 -3.40 -6.89
C ALA A 83 13.32 -3.33 -7.92
N PHE A 84 14.35 -2.54 -7.60
CA PHE A 84 15.51 -2.26 -8.43
C PHE A 84 16.77 -2.46 -7.57
N PRO A 85 17.33 -3.69 -7.50
CA PRO A 85 18.51 -3.96 -6.67
C PRO A 85 19.72 -3.06 -7.01
N SER A 86 19.83 -2.62 -8.26
CA SER A 86 20.89 -1.72 -8.73
C SER A 86 20.85 -0.32 -8.10
N ASN A 87 19.74 0.08 -7.48
CA ASN A 87 19.62 1.35 -6.77
C ASN A 87 20.55 1.45 -5.56
N ASN A 88 20.95 0.32 -4.98
CA ASN A 88 21.90 0.31 -3.86
C ASN A 88 23.23 0.97 -4.24
N ALA A 89 23.70 0.76 -5.48
CA ALA A 89 24.92 1.40 -6.00
C ALA A 89 24.77 2.92 -6.21
N ARG A 90 23.53 3.43 -6.19
CA ARG A 90 23.18 4.84 -6.35
C ARG A 90 22.82 5.51 -5.02
N GLY A 91 22.86 4.78 -3.90
CA GLY A 91 22.49 5.32 -2.59
C GLY A 91 21.00 5.63 -2.42
N ILE A 92 20.12 5.05 -3.24
CA ILE A 92 18.65 5.20 -3.11
C ILE A 92 18.00 3.84 -2.80
N PRO A 93 16.78 3.80 -2.22
CA PRO A 93 16.13 2.54 -1.84
C PRO A 93 15.94 1.60 -3.03
N ALA A 94 16.23 0.30 -2.80
CA ALA A 94 15.97 -0.75 -3.78
C ALA A 94 14.48 -1.03 -3.98
N ILE A 95 13.65 -0.79 -2.98
CA ILE A 95 12.19 -0.98 -3.05
C ILE A 95 11.52 0.39 -2.89
N ASN A 96 10.63 0.73 -3.82
CA ASN A 96 9.84 1.96 -3.79
C ASN A 96 8.40 1.64 -4.18
N GLY A 97 7.43 2.50 -3.83
CA GLY A 97 6.06 2.29 -4.28
C GLY A 97 5.05 3.19 -3.62
N LEU A 98 3.82 3.09 -4.12
CA LEU A 98 2.65 3.78 -3.60
C LEU A 98 1.53 2.77 -3.36
N ILE A 99 0.70 3.08 -2.37
CA ILE A 99 -0.60 2.45 -2.16
C ILE A 99 -1.66 3.48 -2.56
N VAL A 100 -2.59 3.07 -3.42
CA VAL A 100 -3.81 3.82 -3.71
C VAL A 100 -4.94 3.12 -2.98
N LEU A 101 -5.76 3.89 -2.28
CA LEU A 101 -7.00 3.43 -1.66
C LEU A 101 -8.18 4.09 -2.36
N ASN A 102 -9.23 3.32 -2.55
CA ASN A 102 -10.51 3.75 -3.11
C ASN A 102 -11.63 3.37 -2.15
N ASP A 103 -12.67 4.19 -2.13
CA ASP A 103 -13.96 3.87 -1.53
C ASP A 103 -14.58 2.69 -2.30
N ALA A 104 -14.99 1.64 -1.58
CA ALA A 104 -15.47 0.41 -2.19
C ALA A 104 -16.86 0.56 -2.83
N ASP A 105 -17.69 1.50 -2.35
CA ASP A 105 -19.05 1.71 -2.84
C ASP A 105 -19.08 2.54 -4.13
N THR A 106 -18.22 3.56 -4.22
CA THR A 106 -18.21 4.54 -5.30
C THR A 106 -17.04 4.36 -6.27
N GLY A 107 -16.00 3.64 -5.87
CA GLY A 107 -14.74 3.51 -6.60
C GLY A 107 -13.87 4.78 -6.57
N MET A 108 -14.27 5.82 -5.83
CA MET A 108 -13.58 7.09 -5.80
C MET A 108 -12.27 7.00 -4.98
N PRO A 109 -11.14 7.53 -5.46
CA PRO A 109 -9.85 7.37 -4.79
C PRO A 109 -9.74 8.23 -3.52
N VAL A 110 -9.61 7.62 -2.34
CA VAL A 110 -9.58 8.35 -1.07
C VAL A 110 -8.17 8.78 -0.66
N ALA A 111 -7.14 8.01 -1.05
CA ALA A 111 -5.77 8.31 -0.65
C ALA A 111 -4.70 7.74 -1.60
N ILE A 112 -3.55 8.42 -1.62
CA ILE A 112 -2.27 7.93 -2.14
C ILE A 112 -1.26 7.96 -0.99
N ILE A 113 -0.62 6.84 -0.72
CA ILE A 113 0.17 6.60 0.49
C ILE A 113 1.55 6.07 0.10
N ASP A 114 2.63 6.59 0.69
CA ASP A 114 3.95 5.99 0.55
C ASP A 114 3.95 4.52 1.02
N ALA A 115 4.47 3.62 0.19
CA ALA A 115 4.40 2.19 0.47
C ALA A 115 5.67 1.60 1.07
N ALA A 116 6.77 2.36 1.18
CA ALA A 116 8.08 1.81 1.51
C ALA A 116 8.08 1.21 2.91
N ARG A 117 7.67 2.01 3.90
CA ARG A 117 7.61 1.57 5.29
C ARG A 117 6.58 0.47 5.51
N ILE A 118 5.36 0.65 4.98
CA ILE A 118 4.29 -0.37 5.05
C ILE A 118 4.78 -1.69 4.47
N THR A 119 5.51 -1.66 3.34
CA THR A 119 6.07 -2.86 2.72
C THR A 119 7.08 -3.55 3.63
N ALA A 120 7.95 -2.80 4.31
CA ALA A 120 8.93 -3.37 5.24
C ALA A 120 8.24 -4.07 6.42
N VAL A 121 7.36 -3.36 7.13
CA VAL A 121 6.74 -3.89 8.36
C VAL A 121 5.81 -5.06 8.09
N ARG A 122 4.96 -4.98 7.05
CA ARG A 122 4.02 -6.07 6.73
C ARG A 122 4.73 -7.32 6.21
N THR A 123 5.93 -7.17 5.63
CA THR A 123 6.73 -8.34 5.19
C THR A 123 7.38 -9.00 6.38
N ALA A 124 7.93 -8.22 7.32
CA ALA A 124 8.46 -8.74 8.57
C ALA A 124 7.38 -9.45 9.41
N ALA A 125 6.15 -8.92 9.42
CA ALA A 125 5.03 -9.49 10.18
C ALA A 125 4.55 -10.88 9.72
N VAL A 126 4.99 -11.35 8.54
CA VAL A 126 4.54 -12.63 7.95
C VAL A 126 5.70 -13.61 7.73
N THR A 127 6.86 -13.36 8.34
CA THR A 127 8.04 -14.24 8.31
C THR A 127 8.25 -14.86 9.68
#